data_AF-A0A3N5VNQ4-F1
#
_entry.id   AF-A0A3N5VNQ4-F1
#
_cell.length_a   1.000
_cell.length_b   1.000
_cell.length_c   1.000
_cell.angle_alpha   90.00
_cell.angle_beta   90.00
_cell.angle_gamma   90.00
#
_symmetry.space_group_name_H-M   'P 1'
#
loop_
_entity.id
_entity.type
_entity.pdbx_description
1 polymer ?
#
loop_
_entity_poly.entity_id
_entity_poly.type
_entity_poly.pdbx_seq_one_letter_code
_entity_poly.pdbx_strand_id
1 'polypeptide(L)'
;MTGRDIYEVWAPASDEWSPWVKPVLFTEIDEVITASISNWQPAESGLRCSVGARRDTAIIVDLPGPQSLPAGFALAKDGYRPVPLYNTTSGRRQRVLPEKCVL
;
A
#
# COMPACT_ATOMS: atom_id res chain seq x y z
N MET A 1 -20.85 0.38 0.47
CA MET A 1 -19.87 0.05 1.52
C MET A 1 -19.40 1.37 2.08
N THR A 2 -19.44 1.52 3.39
CA THR A 2 -18.90 2.69 4.10
C THR A 2 -17.39 2.59 4.24
N GLY A 3 -16.72 3.69 4.57
CA GLY A 3 -15.31 3.71 4.94
C GLY A 3 -15.01 2.74 6.09
N ARG A 4 -15.94 2.62 7.05
CA ARG A 4 -15.86 1.65 8.14
C ARG A 4 -15.89 0.20 7.63
N ASP A 5 -16.83 -0.14 6.75
CA ASP A 5 -16.92 -1.49 6.20
C ASP A 5 -15.62 -1.87 5.45
N ILE A 6 -15.04 -0.91 4.73
CA ILE A 6 -13.76 -1.11 4.02
C ILE A 6 -12.62 -1.30 5.02
N TYR A 7 -12.57 -0.50 6.08
CA TYR A 7 -11.56 -0.64 7.13
C TYR A 7 -11.63 -2.01 7.82
N GLU A 8 -12.82 -2.50 8.17
CA GLU A 8 -12.97 -3.80 8.84
C GLU A 8 -12.54 -4.98 7.94
N VAL A 9 -12.73 -4.87 6.62
CA VAL A 9 -12.20 -5.84 5.64
C VAL A 9 -10.69 -5.69 5.47
N TRP A 10 -10.16 -4.46 5.49
CA TRP A 10 -8.75 -4.17 5.28
C TRP A 10 -7.88 -4.46 6.52
N ALA A 11 -8.40 -4.24 7.72
CA ALA A 11 -7.69 -4.38 8.99
C ALA A 11 -8.49 -5.21 10.03
N PRO A 12 -8.77 -6.51 9.77
CA PRO A 12 -9.38 -7.42 10.73
C PRO A 12 -8.66 -7.41 12.09
N ALA A 13 -9.43 -7.41 13.18
CA ALA A 13 -8.88 -7.35 14.55
C ALA A 13 -7.94 -8.52 14.91
N SER A 14 -8.04 -9.65 14.20
CA SER A 14 -7.22 -10.84 14.42
C SER A 14 -5.86 -10.83 13.72
N ASP A 15 -5.57 -9.81 12.90
CA ASP A 15 -4.36 -9.75 12.10
C ASP A 15 -3.27 -8.89 12.77
N GLU A 16 -2.03 -9.38 12.75
CA GLU A 16 -0.89 -8.77 13.44
C GLU A 16 -0.50 -7.40 12.84
N TRP A 17 -0.87 -7.16 11.57
CA TRP A 17 -0.58 -5.91 10.87
C TRP A 17 -1.68 -4.86 10.99
N SER A 18 -2.87 -5.24 11.46
CA SER A 18 -4.01 -4.33 11.62
C SER A 18 -3.71 -3.12 12.52
N PRO A 19 -2.95 -3.23 13.64
CA PRO A 19 -2.57 -2.07 14.45
C PRO A 19 -1.77 -1.00 13.71
N TRP A 20 -1.17 -1.32 12.56
CA TRP A 20 -0.36 -0.39 11.76
C TRP A 20 -1.19 0.36 10.71
N VAL A 21 -2.43 -0.04 10.47
CA VAL A 21 -3.33 0.64 9.53
C VAL A 21 -3.88 1.91 10.21
N LYS A 22 -3.83 3.05 9.52
CA LYS A 22 -4.36 4.33 10.03
C LYS A 22 -5.86 4.46 9.73
N PRO A 23 -6.77 4.35 10.71
CA PRO A 23 -8.22 4.32 10.43
C PRO A 23 -8.75 5.63 9.85
N VAL A 24 -8.11 6.77 10.16
CA VAL A 24 -8.46 8.10 9.64
C VAL A 24 -8.44 8.19 8.11
N LEU A 25 -7.65 7.34 7.43
CA LEU A 25 -7.63 7.31 5.96
C LEU A 25 -8.92 6.75 5.36
N PHE A 26 -9.72 6.04 6.16
CA PHE A 26 -10.97 5.42 5.71
C PHE A 26 -12.18 6.29 6.01
N THR A 27 -12.10 7.24 6.95
CA THR A 27 -13.23 8.10 7.32
C THR A 27 -13.62 9.07 6.21
N GLU A 28 -12.69 9.44 5.33
CA GLU A 28 -12.91 10.37 4.21
C GLU A 28 -13.43 9.66 2.94
N ILE A 29 -13.40 8.32 2.90
CA ILE A 29 -13.77 7.54 1.71
C ILE A 29 -15.24 7.76 1.32
N ASP A 30 -16.12 7.90 2.31
CA ASP A 30 -17.55 8.11 2.07
C ASP A 30 -17.84 9.41 1.31
N GLU A 31 -17.00 10.43 1.49
CA GLU A 31 -17.10 11.72 0.78
C GLU A 31 -16.43 11.68 -0.60
N VAL A 32 -15.27 11.01 -0.69
CA VAL A 32 -14.44 10.93 -1.92
C VAL A 32 -15.09 10.06 -3.01
N ILE A 33 -15.82 8.99 -2.65
CA ILE A 33 -16.52 8.13 -3.63
C ILE A 33 -17.56 8.95 -4.43
N THR A 34 -18.13 10.00 -3.84
CA THR A 34 -19.07 10.92 -4.51
C THR A 34 -18.38 11.88 -5.49
N ALA A 35 -17.09 12.17 -5.29
CA ALA A 35 -16.29 13.05 -6.14
C ALA A 35 -15.49 12.22 -7.15
N SER A 36 -16.17 11.71 -8.17
CA SER A 36 -15.63 11.13 -9.42
C SER A 36 -14.11 10.91 -9.46
N ILE A 37 -13.65 9.68 -9.16
CA ILE A 37 -12.31 9.19 -9.50
C ILE A 37 -12.27 9.00 -11.03
N SER A 38 -12.30 10.09 -11.76
CA SER A 38 -12.26 10.08 -13.23
C SER A 38 -10.80 10.15 -13.66
N ASN A 39 -10.31 9.05 -14.23
CA ASN A 39 -9.04 8.90 -14.97
C ASN A 39 -7.77 8.53 -14.19
N TRP A 40 -7.83 8.02 -12.95
CA TRP A 40 -6.63 7.43 -12.35
C TRP A 40 -6.35 6.05 -12.97
N GLN A 41 -5.27 5.94 -13.73
CA GLN A 41 -4.72 4.65 -14.16
C GLN A 41 -3.50 4.31 -13.32
N PRO A 42 -3.41 3.10 -12.75
CA PRO A 42 -2.20 2.66 -12.09
C PRO A 42 -1.07 2.63 -13.12
N ALA A 43 0.04 3.31 -12.81
CA ALA A 43 1.30 3.06 -13.51
C ALA A 43 1.70 1.58 -13.32
N GLU A 44 2.56 1.06 -14.21
CA GLU A 44 3.13 -0.28 -14.01
C GLU A 44 3.86 -0.36 -12.66
N SER A 45 3.74 -1.50 -11.98
CA SER A 45 4.34 -1.69 -10.64
C SER A 45 5.85 -1.63 -10.64
N GLY A 46 6.49 -1.91 -11.79
CA GLY A 46 7.94 -2.06 -11.90
C GLY A 46 8.51 -3.29 -11.18
N LEU A 47 7.69 -4.04 -10.44
CA LEU A 47 8.07 -5.30 -9.81
C LEU A 47 8.35 -6.33 -10.91
N ARG A 48 9.56 -6.88 -10.91
CA ARG A 48 10.04 -7.83 -11.93
C ARG A 48 9.87 -9.30 -11.52
N CYS A 49 9.40 -9.54 -10.31
CA CYS A 49 9.22 -10.86 -9.73
C CYS A 49 7.89 -10.90 -8.98
N SER A 50 7.23 -12.06 -9.04
CA SER A 50 6.18 -12.39 -8.08
C SER A 50 6.83 -12.83 -6.78
N VAL A 51 6.30 -12.34 -5.67
CA VAL A 51 6.68 -12.82 -4.35
C VAL A 51 5.48 -13.63 -3.88
N GLY A 52 5.59 -14.96 -3.87
CA GLY A 52 4.49 -15.78 -3.36
C GLY A 52 4.19 -15.40 -1.91
N ALA A 53 2.93 -15.09 -1.59
CA ALA A 53 2.59 -14.64 -0.24
C ALA A 53 2.91 -15.71 0.81
N ARG A 54 3.64 -15.28 1.86
CA ARG A 54 3.94 -16.08 3.05
C ARG A 54 3.53 -15.29 4.27
N ARG A 55 2.85 -15.95 5.23
CA ARG A 55 2.34 -15.29 6.44
C ARG A 55 3.45 -14.78 7.36
N ASP A 56 4.66 -15.31 7.26
CA ASP A 56 5.82 -14.97 8.09
C ASP A 56 6.74 -13.93 7.43
N THR A 57 6.28 -13.26 6.36
CA THR A 57 7.10 -12.37 5.55
C THR A 57 6.44 -11.00 5.40
N ALA A 58 7.17 -9.95 5.76
CA ALA A 58 6.81 -8.57 5.45
C ALA A 58 7.69 -8.03 4.30
N ILE A 59 7.08 -7.22 3.44
CA ILE A 59 7.77 -6.52 2.34
C ILE A 59 7.72 -5.02 2.63
N ILE A 60 8.88 -4.37 2.65
CA ILE A 60 8.98 -2.92 2.83
C ILE A 60 9.25 -2.31 1.47
N VAL A 61 8.26 -1.62 0.92
CA VAL A 61 8.39 -0.88 -0.35
C VAL A 61 8.84 0.55 -0.04
N ASP A 62 10.12 0.84 -0.26
CA ASP A 62 10.68 2.19 -0.12
C ASP A 62 10.73 2.91 -1.48
N LEU A 63 9.57 3.41 -1.91
CA LEU A 63 9.40 4.17 -3.15
C LEU A 63 8.77 5.54 -2.86
N PRO A 64 9.05 6.57 -3.70
CA PRO A 64 8.36 7.86 -3.61
C PRO A 64 6.84 7.70 -3.67
N GLY A 65 6.11 8.36 -2.77
CA GLY A 65 4.68 8.09 -2.46
C GLY A 65 3.78 7.61 -3.61
N PRO A 66 3.57 8.37 -4.70
CA PRO A 66 2.70 7.91 -5.79
C PRO A 66 3.18 6.64 -6.52
N GLN A 67 4.50 6.40 -6.52
CA GLN A 67 5.13 5.25 -7.17
C GLN A 67 5.03 3.98 -6.32
N SER A 68 4.90 4.10 -4.99
CA SER A 68 4.72 2.95 -4.11
C SER A 68 3.33 2.30 -4.25
N LEU A 69 2.33 3.04 -4.73
CA LEU A 69 0.96 2.56 -4.90
C LEU A 69 0.87 1.38 -5.89
N PRO A 70 1.34 1.49 -7.15
CA PRO A 70 1.40 0.36 -8.08
C PRO A 70 2.09 -0.90 -7.53
N ALA A 71 3.21 -0.75 -6.84
CA ALA A 71 3.93 -1.87 -6.22
C ALA A 71 3.10 -2.54 -5.12
N GLY A 72 2.49 -1.75 -4.24
CA GLY A 72 1.57 -2.24 -3.22
C GLY A 72 0.37 -2.99 -3.83
N PHE A 73 -0.23 -2.48 -4.90
CA PHE A 73 -1.34 -3.16 -5.58
C PHE A 73 -0.93 -4.47 -6.25
N ALA A 74 0.28 -4.54 -6.83
CA ALA A 74 0.79 -5.78 -7.39
C ALA A 74 1.02 -6.83 -6.28
N LEU A 75 1.64 -6.46 -5.17
CA LEU A 75 1.82 -7.35 -4.01
C LEU A 75 0.47 -7.78 -3.40
N ALA A 76 -0.54 -6.91 -3.42
CA ALA A 76 -1.88 -7.26 -2.97
C ALA A 76 -2.53 -8.37 -3.80
N LYS A 77 -2.29 -8.36 -5.13
CA LYS A 77 -2.73 -9.45 -6.01
C LYS A 77 -2.04 -10.78 -5.70
N ASP A 78 -0.80 -10.72 -5.22
CA ASP A 78 -0.03 -11.89 -4.80
C ASP A 78 -0.43 -12.41 -3.40
N GLY A 79 -1.32 -11.70 -2.68
CA GLY A 79 -1.86 -12.10 -1.38
C GLY A 79 -1.31 -11.33 -0.18
N TYR A 80 -0.48 -10.31 -0.40
CA TYR A 80 -0.05 -9.41 0.67
C TYR A 80 -1.14 -8.39 1.03
N ARG A 81 -1.05 -7.84 2.23
CA ARG A 81 -1.88 -6.69 2.64
C ARG A 81 -1.02 -5.43 2.69
N PRO A 82 -1.21 -4.47 1.77
CA PRO A 82 -0.48 -3.21 1.83
C PRO A 82 -0.87 -2.41 3.08
N VAL A 83 0.13 -1.93 3.82
CA VAL A 83 -0.05 -0.98 4.92
C VAL A 83 0.71 0.29 4.55
N PRO A 84 0.05 1.34 4.04
CA PRO A 84 0.73 2.54 3.60
C PRO A 84 1.34 3.31 4.78
N LEU A 85 2.66 3.34 4.84
CA LEU A 85 3.43 4.10 5.82
C LEU A 85 3.97 5.38 5.18
N TYR A 86 3.09 6.33 4.90
CA TYR A 86 3.52 7.67 4.47
C TYR A 86 3.98 8.45 5.68
N ASN A 87 5.30 8.52 5.87
CA ASN A 87 5.92 9.48 6.77
C ASN A 87 5.93 10.84 6.08
N THR A 88 5.45 11.88 6.76
CA THR A 88 5.40 13.26 6.25
C THR A 88 6.77 13.93 6.18
N THR A 89 7.84 13.18 6.42
CA THR A 89 9.22 13.64 6.35
C THR A 89 9.90 12.99 5.15
N SER A 90 10.45 13.81 4.26
CA SER A 90 11.37 13.33 3.24
C SER A 90 12.69 12.95 3.93
N GLY A 91 12.98 11.64 4.01
CA GLY A 91 14.33 11.19 4.36
C GLY A 91 15.35 11.77 3.38
N ARG A 92 16.60 12.03 3.82
CA ARG A 92 17.70 12.35 2.90
C ARG A 92 17.76 11.26 1.83
N ARG A 93 17.50 11.60 0.56
CA ARG A 93 17.62 10.66 -0.57
C ARG A 93 19.01 10.02 -0.55
N GLN A 94 19.10 8.76 -0.13
CA GLN A 94 20.26 7.94 -0.46
C GLN A 94 20.09 7.46 -1.90
N ARG A 95 21.14 7.62 -2.71
CA ARG A 95 21.19 7.07 -4.07
C ARG A 95 21.21 5.55 -3.94
N VAL A 96 20.07 4.90 -4.16
CA VAL A 96 20.00 3.44 -4.27
C VAL A 96 20.47 3.06 -5.69
N LEU A 97 21.52 2.25 -5.79
CA LEU A 97 22.04 1.76 -7.07
C LEU A 97 21.05 0.75 -7.69
N PRO A 98 20.86 0.78 -9.03
CA PRO A 98 19.82 0.01 -9.73
C PRO A 98 20.00 -1.52 -9.70
N GLU A 99 21.11 -2.03 -9.18
CA GLU A 99 21.48 -3.45 -9.26
C GLU A 99 21.04 -4.28 -8.05
N LYS A 100 20.48 -3.66 -7.01
CA LYS A 100 19.86 -4.41 -5.93
C LYS A 100 18.40 -4.61 -6.27
N CYS A 101 17.95 -5.87 -6.28
CA CYS A 101 16.57 -6.17 -5.94
C CYS A 101 16.32 -5.64 -4.53
N VAL A 102 15.92 -4.37 -4.47
CA VAL A 102 15.34 -3.78 -3.29
C VAL A 102 13.85 -4.07 -3.43
N LEU A 103 13.38 -4.92 -2.52
CA LEU A 103 11.97 -5.22 -2.30
C LEU A 103 11.16 -3.93 -2.08
#